data_AF-A0A368F4W3-F1
#
_entry.id   AF-A0A368F4W3-F1
#
_cell.length_a   1.000
_cell.length_b   1.000
_cell.length_c   1.000
_cell.angle_alpha   90.00
_cell.angle_beta   90.00
_cell.angle_gamma   90.00
#
_symmetry.space_group_name_H-M   'P 1'
#
loop_
_entity.id
_entity.type
_entity.pdbx_description
1 polymer ?
#
loop_
_entity_poly.entity_id
_entity_poly.type
_entity_poly.pdbx_seq_one_letter_code
_entity_poly.pdbx_strand_id
1 'polypeptide(L)' 'MQATIHPSASFDEQRAAESLERAMRGYGTDKQRVIDVLVRCNNAQRQMVRVSRD' A
#
# COMPACT_ATOMS: atom_id res chain seq x y z
N MET A 1 -12.73 15.86 16.53
CA MET A 1 -11.92 14.62 16.50
C MET A 1 -10.92 14.75 15.37
N GLN A 2 -9.64 14.44 15.62
CA GLN A 2 -8.58 14.51 14.62
C GLN A 2 -8.38 13.13 13.99
N ALA A 3 -8.20 13.08 12.66
CA ALA A 3 -7.87 11.84 11.96
C ALA A 3 -6.47 11.36 12.37
N THR A 4 -6.27 10.03 12.38
CA THR A 4 -4.99 9.39 12.74
C THR A 4 -4.17 8.92 11.54
N ILE A 5 -4.78 8.90 10.35
CA ILE A 5 -4.14 8.53 9.09
C ILE A 5 -4.15 9.75 8.18
N HIS A 6 -2.96 10.14 7.73
CA HIS A 6 -2.71 11.30 6.87
C HIS A 6 -2.08 10.87 5.54
N PRO A 7 -2.21 11.66 4.47
CA PRO A 7 -1.50 11.39 3.22
C PRO A 7 0.01 11.44 3.44
N SER A 8 0.73 10.44 2.93
CA SER A 8 2.20 10.50 2.86
C SER A 8 2.64 11.35 1.67
N ALA A 9 3.44 12.41 1.90
CA ALA A 9 3.89 13.31 0.83
C ALA A 9 4.87 12.64 -0.15
N SER A 10 5.63 11.65 0.31
CA SER A 10 6.60 10.88 -0.49
C SER A 10 6.04 9.53 -0.91
N PHE A 11 4.73 9.46 -1.13
CA PHE A 11 4.06 8.23 -1.51
C PHE A 11 4.35 7.88 -2.97
N ASP A 12 4.75 6.63 -3.19
CA ASP A 12 5.05 6.05 -4.49
C ASP A 12 4.09 4.89 -4.71
N GLU A 13 3.11 5.10 -5.58
CA GLU A 13 2.04 4.15 -5.89
C GLU A 13 2.56 2.89 -6.57
N GLN A 14 3.53 3.01 -7.47
CA GLN A 14 4.14 1.88 -8.18
C GLN A 14 4.93 1.01 -7.21
N ARG A 15 5.76 1.61 -6.36
CA ARG A 15 6.53 0.88 -5.36
C ARG A 15 5.64 0.19 -4.32
N ALA A 16 4.52 0.80 -3.95
CA ALA A 16 3.53 0.20 -3.06
C ALA A 16 2.83 -0.99 -3.73
N ALA A 17 2.43 -0.86 -5.00
CA ALA A 17 1.84 -1.93 -5.79
C ALA A 17 2.80 -3.11 -5.95
N GLU A 18 4.06 -2.87 -6.33
CA GLU A 18 5.10 -3.91 -6.43
C GLU A 18 5.36 -4.60 -5.08
N SER A 19 5.39 -3.84 -3.99
CA SER A 19 5.61 -4.41 -2.65
C SER A 19 4.47 -5.33 -2.24
N LEU A 20 3.22 -4.98 -2.58
CA LEU A 20 2.06 -5.83 -2.34
C LEU A 20 2.07 -7.06 -3.25
N GLU A 21 2.41 -6.90 -4.53
CA GLU A 21 2.54 -8.03 -5.45
C GLU A 21 3.55 -9.06 -4.93
N ARG A 22 4.74 -8.60 -4.54
CA ARG A 22 5.79 -9.47 -3.96
C ARG A 22 5.34 -10.12 -2.67
N ALA A 23 4.58 -9.42 -1.82
CA ALA A 23 4.06 -9.97 -0.58
C ALA A 23 3.02 -11.08 -0.80
N MET A 24 2.30 -11.06 -1.93
CA MET A 24 1.24 -12.01 -2.26
C MET A 24 1.68 -13.10 -3.26
N ARG A 25 2.82 -12.93 -3.93
CA ARG A 25 3.33 -13.88 -4.93
C ARG A 25 3.93 -15.12 -4.25
N GLY A 26 3.50 -16.31 -4.68
CA GLY A 26 4.05 -17.61 -4.25
C GLY A 26 3.13 -18.41 -3.32
N TYR A 27 3.67 -19.44 -2.67
CA TYR A 27 2.94 -20.24 -1.69
C TYR A 27 3.00 -19.57 -0.32
N GLY A 28 1.94 -18.83 0.01
CA GLY A 28 1.83 -18.08 1.27
C GLY A 28 1.63 -16.59 1.03
N THR A 29 1.64 -15.82 2.11
CA THR A 29 1.49 -14.36 2.04
C THR A 29 2.30 -13.73 3.15
N ASP A 30 3.14 -12.76 2.80
CA ASP A 30 3.82 -11.91 3.77
C ASP A 30 2.83 -10.89 4.35
N LYS A 31 2.10 -11.34 5.38
CA LYS A 31 1.06 -10.53 6.04
C LYS A 31 1.64 -9.26 6.65
N GLN A 32 2.87 -9.31 7.17
CA GLN A 32 3.50 -8.16 7.79
C GLN A 32 3.77 -7.08 6.74
N ARG A 33 4.30 -7.47 5.58
CA ARG A 33 4.51 -6.54 4.46
C ARG A 33 3.23 -5.89 3.97
N VAL A 34 2.14 -6.65 3.89
CA VAL A 34 0.81 -6.11 3.51
C VAL A 34 0.34 -5.07 4.52
N ILE A 35 0.45 -5.36 5.82
CA ILE A 35 0.07 -4.43 6.88
C ILE A 35 0.90 -3.15 6.78
N ASP A 36 2.22 -3.27 6.70
CA ASP A 36 3.15 -2.13 6.67
C ASP A 36 2.89 -1.18 5.50
N VAL A 37 2.51 -1.70 4.34
CA VAL A 37 2.13 -0.88 3.18
C VAL A 37 0.78 -0.20 3.43
N LEU A 38 -0.25 -0.94 3.84
CA LEU A 38 -1.62 -0.41 3.93
C LEU A 38 -1.82 0.61 5.06
N VAL A 39 -1.10 0.47 6.18
CA VAL A 39 -1.22 1.41 7.32
C VAL A 39 -0.55 2.76 7.06
N ARG A 40 0.38 2.82 6.10
CA ARG A 40 1.05 4.06 5.67
C ARG A 40 0.28 4.80 4.56
N CYS A 41 -0.74 4.17 3.99
CA CYS A 41 -1.55 4.74 2.92
C CYS A 41 -2.91 5.21 3.46
N ASN A 42 -3.24 6.48 3.23
CA ASN A 42 -4.62 6.93 3.40
C ASN A 42 -5.55 6.29 2.33
N ASN A 43 -6.86 6.51 2.44
CA ASN A 43 -7.81 5.88 1.52
C ASN A 43 -7.57 6.28 0.05
N ALA A 44 -7.27 7.55 -0.24
CA ALA A 44 -6.99 8.03 -1.59
C ALA A 44 -5.76 7.33 -2.20
N GLN A 45 -4.68 7.23 -1.42
CA GLN A 45 -3.46 6.53 -1.83
C GLN A 45 -3.70 5.04 -2.06
N ARG A 46 -4.56 4.38 -1.27
CA ARG A 46 -4.96 2.98 -1.54
C ARG A 46 -5.67 2.83 -2.89
N GLN A 47 -6.49 3.81 -3.28
CA GLN A 47 -7.13 3.79 -4.61
C GLN A 47 -6.09 3.97 -5.72
N MET A 48 -5.09 4.82 -5.53
CA MET A 48 -3.96 4.99 -6.46
C MET A 48 -3.21 3.67 -6.66
N VAL A 49 -2.85 2.96 -5.57
CA VAL A 49 -2.22 1.63 -5.65
C VAL A 49 -3.06 0.64 -6.46
N ARG A 50 -4.38 0.65 -6.26
CA ARG A 50 -5.31 -0.28 -6.94
C ARG A 50 -5.31 -0.07 -8.47
N VAL A 51 -5.11 1.16 -8.93
CA VAL A 51 -5.14 1.52 -10.35
C VAL A 51 -3.76 1.70 -10.98
N SER A 52 -2.68 1.59 -10.20
CA SER A 52 -1.28 1.79 -10.61
C SER A 52 -0.74 0.77 -11.65
N ARG A 53 -1.62 0.02 -12.33
CA ARG A 53 -1.25 -0.88 -13.42
C ARG A 53 -1.13 -0.07 -14.72
N ASP A 54 0.06 -0.11 -15.33
CA ASP A 54 0.22 0.01 -16.77
C ASP A 54 -0.34 -1.24 -17.48
#